data_AF-A0A2D4KUK5-F1
#
_entry.id   AF-A0A2D4KUK5-F1
#
_cell.length_a   1.000
_cell.length_b   1.000
_cell.length_c   1.000
_cell.angle_alpha   90.00
_cell.angle_beta   90.00
_cell.angle_gamma   90.00
#
_symmetry.space_group_name_H-M   'P 1'
#
loop_
_entity.id
_entity.type
_entity.pdbx_description
1 polymer ?
#
loop_
_entity_poly.entity_id
_entity_poly.type
_entity_poly.pdbx_seq_one_letter_code
_entity_poly.pdbx_strand_id
1 'polypeptide(L)'
;AQACLEAGVCFIGPSPEVVRKMGDKVEARAIAISAGVPVVPGTDAPISSLSEAQEFSQAYGFPIIFKAAYGGGGRGMRVVRSYEELEENYTRAFSEALSAFGNGALFVEKFVEKPRHIEVQILGDQHGNVLHLYERDCSIQRRHQKVVEIAPAAHLDSQLRSKLTVDAVRLAKQVGYENAGTVEFLLDKHGKYYFIEVNSRLQVEHTVTEEITE
;
A
#
# COMPACT_ATOMS: atom_id res chain seq x y z
N ALA A 1 18.64 -13.90 -1.52
CA ALA A 1 17.69 -14.95 -1.93
C ALA A 1 18.23 -15.75 -3.13
N GLN A 2 18.23 -15.20 -4.36
CA GLN A 2 18.60 -15.96 -5.59
C GLN A 2 19.99 -16.63 -5.52
N ALA A 3 21.03 -15.88 -5.15
CA ALA A 3 22.38 -16.44 -5.02
C ALA A 3 22.50 -17.54 -3.95
N CYS A 4 21.72 -17.46 -2.85
CA CYS A 4 21.69 -18.51 -1.83
C CYS A 4 21.09 -19.81 -2.41
N LEU A 5 19.97 -19.68 -3.14
CA LEU A 5 19.32 -20.81 -3.80
C LEU A 5 20.25 -21.49 -4.81
N GLU A 6 20.93 -20.71 -5.66
CA GLU A 6 21.91 -21.21 -6.64
C GLU A 6 23.12 -21.90 -5.99
N ALA A 7 23.50 -21.46 -4.79
CA ALA A 7 24.58 -22.06 -4.00
C ALA A 7 24.13 -23.25 -3.13
N GLY A 8 22.85 -23.64 -3.15
CA GLY A 8 22.32 -24.68 -2.28
C GLY A 8 22.28 -24.30 -0.79
N VAL A 9 22.28 -23.01 -0.48
CA VAL A 9 22.18 -22.46 0.88
C VAL A 9 20.73 -22.04 1.16
N CYS A 10 20.17 -22.54 2.26
CA CYS A 10 18.83 -22.14 2.70
C CYS A 10 18.81 -20.64 3.04
N PHE A 11 17.97 -19.89 2.33
CA PHE A 11 17.68 -18.49 2.66
C PHE A 11 16.50 -18.46 3.63
N ILE A 12 16.70 -17.92 4.83
CA ILE A 12 15.63 -17.78 5.82
C ILE A 12 14.79 -16.56 5.46
N GLY A 13 13.77 -16.79 4.65
CA GLY A 13 12.86 -15.77 4.13
C GLY A 13 12.02 -16.32 2.97
N PRO A 14 11.24 -15.47 2.30
CA PRO A 14 10.46 -15.88 1.14
C PRO A 14 11.34 -16.26 -0.05
N SER A 15 10.78 -17.03 -0.98
CA SER A 15 11.44 -17.40 -2.23
C SER A 15 11.91 -16.17 -3.03
N PRO A 16 12.99 -16.28 -3.84
CA PRO A 16 13.45 -15.17 -4.67
C PRO A 16 12.36 -14.57 -5.58
N GLU A 17 11.45 -15.41 -6.07
CA GLU A 17 10.33 -14.99 -6.89
C GLU A 17 9.34 -14.14 -6.11
N VAL A 18 8.97 -14.55 -4.89
CA VAL A 18 8.07 -13.78 -4.01
C VAL A 18 8.70 -12.45 -3.63
N VAL A 19 9.98 -12.43 -3.26
CA VAL A 19 10.71 -11.20 -2.95
C VAL A 19 10.71 -10.24 -4.15
N ARG A 20 10.92 -10.75 -5.37
CA ARG A 20 10.88 -9.94 -6.59
C ARG A 20 9.47 -9.36 -6.84
N LYS A 21 8.45 -10.22 -6.84
CA LYS A 21 7.05 -9.84 -7.10
C LYS A 21 6.53 -8.81 -6.11
N MET A 22 6.85 -8.99 -4.83
CA MET A 22 6.36 -8.14 -3.74
C MET A 22 7.20 -6.89 -3.53
N GLY A 23 8.46 -6.90 -3.95
CA GLY A 23 9.34 -5.72 -3.94
C GLY A 23 9.05 -4.73 -5.09
N ASP A 24 8.46 -5.19 -6.18
CA ASP A 24 7.96 -4.33 -7.27
C ASP A 24 6.56 -3.81 -6.92
N LYS A 25 6.43 -2.49 -6.70
CA LYS A 25 5.15 -1.88 -6.30
C LYS A 25 4.05 -2.03 -7.36
N VAL A 26 4.40 -2.06 -8.64
CA VAL A 26 3.44 -2.21 -9.73
C VAL A 26 2.95 -3.66 -9.79
N GLU A 27 3.88 -4.62 -9.77
CA GLU A 27 3.55 -6.05 -9.78
C GLU A 27 2.77 -6.44 -8.51
N ALA A 28 3.20 -5.99 -7.34
CA ALA A 28 2.52 -6.23 -6.07
C ALA A 28 1.10 -5.66 -6.06
N ARG A 29 0.89 -4.43 -6.59
CA ARG A 29 -0.44 -3.83 -6.72
C ARG A 29 -1.33 -4.65 -7.66
N ALA A 30 -0.82 -5.07 -8.82
CA ALA A 30 -1.58 -5.90 -9.76
C ALA A 30 -1.99 -7.24 -9.13
N ILE A 31 -1.08 -7.86 -8.36
CA ILE A 31 -1.37 -9.09 -7.63
C ILE A 31 -2.43 -8.85 -6.55
N ALA A 32 -2.34 -7.77 -5.77
CA ALA A 32 -3.34 -7.41 -4.78
C ALA A 32 -4.74 -7.24 -5.40
N ILE A 33 -4.84 -6.54 -6.54
CA ILE A 33 -6.08 -6.40 -7.31
C ILE A 33 -6.61 -7.79 -7.73
N SER A 34 -5.75 -8.65 -8.30
CA SER A 34 -6.15 -10.00 -8.73
C SER A 34 -6.59 -10.90 -7.58
N ALA A 35 -6.05 -10.68 -6.38
CA ALA A 35 -6.44 -11.35 -5.15
C ALA A 35 -7.73 -10.76 -4.52
N GLY A 36 -8.31 -9.72 -5.13
CA GLY A 36 -9.48 -9.02 -4.57
C GLY A 36 -9.17 -8.24 -3.29
N VAL A 37 -7.90 -7.87 -3.07
CA VAL A 37 -7.51 -7.01 -1.96
C VAL A 37 -7.66 -5.55 -2.41
N PRO A 38 -8.39 -4.71 -1.65
CA PRO A 38 -8.56 -3.30 -2.00
C PRO A 38 -7.21 -2.59 -2.11
N VAL A 39 -6.98 -1.87 -3.21
CA VAL A 39 -5.83 -0.98 -3.40
C VAL A 39 -6.31 0.46 -3.49
N VAL A 40 -5.41 1.44 -3.28
CA VAL A 40 -5.77 2.86 -3.47
C VAL A 40 -6.25 3.05 -4.91
N PRO A 41 -7.51 3.51 -5.12
CA PRO A 41 -8.00 3.79 -6.45
C PRO A 41 -7.11 4.81 -7.13
N GLY A 42 -6.76 4.55 -8.38
CA GLY A 42 -5.91 5.43 -9.16
C GLY A 42 -5.95 5.03 -10.63
N THR A 43 -5.59 5.96 -11.51
CA THR A 43 -5.47 5.65 -12.93
C THR A 43 -4.24 4.80 -13.21
N ASP A 44 -4.39 3.81 -14.09
CA ASP A 44 -3.28 2.92 -14.46
C ASP A 44 -2.28 3.60 -15.40
N ALA A 45 -2.72 4.62 -16.13
CA ALA A 45 -1.91 5.48 -16.98
C ALA A 45 -2.05 6.95 -16.57
N PRO A 46 -1.10 7.82 -16.95
CA PRO A 46 -1.28 9.25 -16.77
C PRO A 46 -2.53 9.74 -17.50
N ILE A 47 -3.30 10.62 -16.86
CA ILE A 47 -4.48 11.22 -17.47
C ILE A 47 -4.07 12.17 -18.60
N SER A 48 -4.83 12.14 -19.70
CA SER A 48 -4.56 13.00 -20.87
C SER A 48 -5.33 14.32 -20.84
N SER A 49 -6.35 14.41 -19.97
CA SER A 49 -7.22 15.58 -19.88
C SER A 49 -7.83 15.77 -18.49
N LEU A 50 -8.35 16.98 -18.24
CA LEU A 50 -9.16 17.29 -17.06
C LEU A 50 -10.44 16.43 -16.98
N SER A 51 -10.99 16.03 -18.13
CA SER A 51 -12.21 15.19 -18.20
C SER A 51 -12.02 13.85 -17.50
N GLU A 52 -10.86 13.21 -17.70
CA GLU A 52 -10.54 11.95 -17.02
C GLU A 52 -10.46 12.12 -15.49
N ALA A 53 -9.95 13.27 -15.02
CA ALA A 53 -9.95 13.59 -13.59
C ALA A 53 -11.37 13.82 -13.05
N GLN A 54 -12.27 14.40 -13.85
CA GLN A 54 -13.68 14.57 -13.51
C GLN A 54 -14.39 13.23 -13.38
N GLU A 55 -14.21 12.33 -14.37
CA GLU A 55 -14.76 10.97 -14.36
C GLU A 55 -14.25 10.17 -13.15
N PHE A 56 -12.94 10.23 -12.89
CA PHE A 56 -12.35 9.59 -11.72
C PHE A 56 -12.96 10.13 -10.41
N SER A 57 -13.12 11.45 -10.31
CA SER A 57 -13.71 12.09 -9.13
C SER A 57 -15.19 11.73 -8.94
N GLN A 58 -15.94 11.54 -10.03
CA GLN A 58 -17.33 11.05 -9.96
C GLN A 58 -17.39 9.60 -9.45
N ALA A 59 -16.48 8.74 -9.91
CA ALA A 59 -16.44 7.33 -9.53
C ALA A 59 -15.96 7.09 -8.09
N TYR A 60 -14.93 7.81 -7.65
CA TYR A 60 -14.23 7.55 -6.37
C TYR A 60 -14.41 8.64 -5.31
N GLY A 61 -15.03 9.76 -5.68
CA GLY A 61 -15.28 10.91 -4.81
C GLY A 61 -14.01 11.65 -4.37
N PHE A 62 -14.21 12.79 -3.73
CA PHE A 62 -13.13 13.60 -3.14
C PHE A 62 -12.77 13.17 -1.71
N PRO A 63 -11.55 13.48 -1.21
CA PRO A 63 -10.47 14.13 -1.95
C PRO A 63 -9.73 13.16 -2.88
N ILE A 64 -9.12 13.73 -3.91
CA ILE A 64 -8.18 13.06 -4.83
C ILE A 64 -6.83 13.78 -4.79
N ILE A 65 -5.80 13.15 -5.33
CA ILE A 65 -4.46 13.73 -5.46
C ILE A 65 -3.97 13.57 -6.89
N PHE A 66 -3.51 14.66 -7.49
CA PHE A 66 -2.69 14.62 -8.69
C PHE A 66 -1.25 14.32 -8.31
N LYS A 67 -0.59 13.45 -9.06
CA LYS A 67 0.84 13.13 -8.90
C LYS A 67 1.53 13.20 -10.25
N ALA A 68 2.67 13.88 -10.33
CA ALA A 68 3.49 13.89 -11.54
C ALA A 68 3.97 12.47 -11.89
N ALA A 69 3.79 12.05 -13.15
CA ALA A 69 4.11 10.70 -13.60
C ALA A 69 5.62 10.38 -13.56
N TYR A 70 6.46 11.40 -13.72
CA TYR A 70 7.92 11.29 -13.72
C TYR A 70 8.55 12.02 -12.52
N GLY A 71 7.75 12.32 -11.49
CA GLY A 71 8.17 13.11 -10.34
C GLY A 71 8.60 12.29 -9.12
N GLY A 72 9.37 12.92 -8.23
CA GLY A 72 9.80 12.37 -6.94
C GLY A 72 9.98 13.46 -5.88
N GLY A 73 9.92 13.09 -4.60
CA GLY A 73 10.26 13.97 -3.48
C GLY A 73 9.25 15.08 -3.15
N GLY A 74 7.96 14.87 -3.40
CA GLY A 74 6.93 15.84 -2.97
C GLY A 74 6.43 16.80 -4.06
N ARG A 75 7.14 16.92 -5.18
CA ARG A 75 6.90 17.94 -6.22
C ARG A 75 5.89 17.47 -7.26
N GLY A 76 5.05 18.38 -7.75
CA GLY A 76 3.98 18.06 -8.69
C GLY A 76 2.84 17.25 -8.07
N MET A 77 2.62 17.41 -6.76
CA MET A 77 1.49 16.79 -6.05
C MET A 77 0.48 17.84 -5.59
N ARG A 78 -0.80 17.64 -5.92
CA ARG A 78 -1.89 18.54 -5.53
C ARG A 78 -3.09 17.75 -5.05
N VAL A 79 -3.51 18.02 -3.82
CA VAL A 79 -4.75 17.44 -3.28
C VAL A 79 -5.92 18.33 -3.67
N VAL A 80 -6.95 17.72 -4.25
CA VAL A 80 -8.20 18.38 -4.66
C VAL A 80 -9.32 17.88 -3.77
N ARG A 81 -10.13 18.79 -3.21
CA ARG A 81 -11.19 18.48 -2.25
C ARG A 81 -12.60 18.64 -2.80
N SER A 82 -12.75 19.32 -3.92
CA SER A 82 -14.05 19.54 -4.54
C SER A 82 -13.93 19.77 -6.03
N TYR A 83 -15.06 19.81 -6.74
CA TYR A 83 -15.08 20.05 -8.17
C TYR A 83 -14.59 21.45 -8.55
N GLU A 84 -14.86 22.45 -7.70
CA GLU A 84 -14.47 23.84 -7.92
C GLU A 84 -12.94 24.01 -7.92
N GLU A 85 -12.24 23.15 -7.17
CA GLU A 85 -10.77 23.16 -7.08
C GLU A 85 -10.09 22.39 -8.23
N LEU A 86 -10.83 21.59 -9.00
CA LEU A 86 -10.27 20.56 -9.86
C LEU A 86 -9.46 21.13 -11.04
N GLU A 87 -10.05 22.07 -11.78
CA GLU A 87 -9.41 22.68 -12.96
C GLU A 87 -8.15 23.47 -12.57
N GLU A 88 -8.25 24.30 -11.54
CA GLU A 88 -7.13 25.10 -11.07
C GLU A 88 -5.96 24.21 -10.59
N ASN A 89 -6.25 23.18 -9.79
CA ASN A 89 -5.22 22.28 -9.30
C ASN A 89 -4.62 21.39 -10.40
N TYR A 90 -5.40 20.99 -11.40
CA TYR A 90 -4.90 20.26 -12.56
C TYR A 90 -3.88 21.11 -13.32
N THR A 91 -4.25 22.34 -13.70
CA THR A 91 -3.37 23.24 -14.45
C THR A 91 -2.08 23.55 -13.68
N ARG A 92 -2.19 23.77 -12.37
CA ARG A 92 -1.03 23.99 -11.51
C ARG A 92 -0.13 22.76 -11.41
N ALA A 93 -0.70 21.58 -11.16
CA ALA A 93 0.05 20.34 -11.08
C ALA A 93 0.77 20.02 -12.40
N PHE A 94 0.09 20.19 -13.54
CA PHE A 94 0.63 19.99 -14.87
C PHE A 94 1.81 20.94 -15.14
N SER A 95 1.62 22.23 -14.86
CA SER A 95 2.67 23.26 -15.06
C SER A 95 3.89 22.99 -14.19
N GLU A 96 3.68 22.60 -12.93
CA GLU A 96 4.76 22.26 -12.00
C GLU A 96 5.52 21.01 -12.46
N ALA A 97 4.81 19.97 -12.91
CA ALA A 97 5.40 18.75 -13.44
C ALA A 97 6.20 19.02 -14.72
N LEU A 98 5.64 19.80 -15.66
CA LEU A 98 6.32 20.20 -16.89
C LEU A 98 7.59 21.00 -16.60
N SER A 99 7.53 21.97 -15.69
CA SER A 99 8.68 22.79 -15.33
C SER A 99 9.76 22.01 -14.58
N ALA A 100 9.38 21.05 -13.74
CA ALA A 100 10.34 20.32 -12.90
C ALA A 100 10.95 19.10 -13.60
N PHE A 101 10.20 18.43 -14.48
CA PHE A 101 10.57 17.13 -15.04
C PHE A 101 10.55 17.11 -16.57
N GLY A 102 10.23 18.23 -17.23
CA GLY A 102 10.11 18.29 -18.70
C GLY A 102 8.88 17.57 -19.24
N ASN A 103 8.02 17.04 -18.38
CA ASN A 103 6.81 16.30 -18.74
C ASN A 103 5.67 16.62 -17.77
N GLY A 104 4.56 17.14 -18.31
CA GLY A 104 3.37 17.53 -17.54
C GLY A 104 2.42 16.39 -17.18
N ALA A 105 2.71 15.14 -17.59
CA ALA A 105 1.84 14.00 -17.37
C ALA A 105 1.54 13.78 -15.87
N LEU A 106 0.26 13.62 -15.54
CA LEU A 106 -0.22 13.44 -14.17
C LEU A 106 -0.94 12.09 -14.03
N PHE A 107 -0.81 11.44 -12.88
CA PHE A 107 -1.76 10.43 -12.41
C PHE A 107 -2.79 11.08 -11.49
N VAL A 108 -3.97 10.47 -11.39
CA VAL A 108 -4.94 10.79 -10.34
C VAL A 108 -5.15 9.57 -9.45
N GLU A 109 -5.11 9.78 -8.14
CA GLU A 109 -5.38 8.77 -7.13
C GLU A 109 -6.37 9.28 -6.10
N LYS A 110 -7.02 8.36 -5.39
CA LYS A 110 -7.76 8.68 -4.18
C LYS A 110 -6.79 9.20 -3.12
N PHE A 111 -7.06 10.36 -2.55
CA PHE A 111 -6.27 10.87 -1.44
C PHE A 111 -6.83 10.31 -0.13
N VAL A 112 -6.01 9.53 0.57
CA VAL A 112 -6.36 9.01 1.89
C VAL A 112 -5.93 10.03 2.94
N GLU A 113 -6.89 10.77 3.50
CA GLU A 113 -6.62 11.82 4.48
C GLU A 113 -6.33 11.26 5.86
N LYS A 114 -5.18 11.66 6.44
CA LYS A 114 -4.74 11.28 7.79
C LYS A 114 -4.97 9.78 8.06
N PRO A 115 -4.45 8.90 7.17
CA PRO A 115 -4.71 7.48 7.28
C PRO A 115 -4.06 6.95 8.55
N ARG A 116 -4.69 5.94 9.14
CA ARG A 116 -3.97 5.02 10.01
C ARG A 116 -3.13 4.09 9.14
N HIS A 117 -1.90 3.81 9.57
CA HIS A 117 -1.06 2.80 8.96
C HIS A 117 -1.29 1.50 9.73
N ILE A 118 -2.03 0.58 9.13
CA ILE A 118 -2.36 -0.72 9.74
C ILE A 118 -1.65 -1.79 8.95
N GLU A 119 -1.03 -2.74 9.62
CA GLU A 119 -0.30 -3.80 8.96
C GLU A 119 -0.57 -5.16 9.60
N VAL A 120 -0.55 -6.22 8.80
CA VAL A 120 -0.89 -7.57 9.25
C VAL A 120 0.35 -8.46 9.18
N GLN A 121 0.70 -9.05 10.31
CA GLN A 121 1.75 -10.07 10.36
C GLN A 121 1.24 -11.35 9.69
N ILE A 122 2.02 -11.89 8.76
CA ILE A 122 1.76 -13.19 8.14
C ILE A 122 2.91 -14.16 8.39
N LEU A 123 2.57 -15.45 8.52
CA LEU A 123 3.51 -16.56 8.53
C LEU A 123 3.03 -17.60 7.53
N GLY A 124 3.90 -17.97 6.60
CA GLY A 124 3.66 -19.04 5.62
C GLY A 124 4.64 -20.19 5.78
N ASP A 125 4.19 -21.42 5.54
CA ASP A 125 5.07 -22.59 5.45
C ASP A 125 5.24 -23.06 3.99
N GLN A 126 6.11 -24.06 3.80
CA GLN A 126 6.38 -24.65 2.48
C GLN A 126 5.31 -25.64 2.00
N HIS A 127 4.25 -25.83 2.80
CA HIS A 127 3.12 -26.72 2.49
C HIS A 127 1.88 -25.94 2.06
N GLY A 128 1.99 -24.62 1.92
CA GLY A 128 0.90 -23.73 1.49
C GLY A 128 -0.02 -23.29 2.63
N ASN A 129 0.33 -23.58 3.89
CA ASN A 129 -0.36 -23.01 5.02
C ASN A 129 0.09 -21.57 5.21
N VAL A 130 -0.87 -20.68 5.42
CA VAL A 130 -0.61 -19.27 5.76
C VAL A 130 -1.60 -18.87 6.85
N LEU A 131 -1.07 -18.27 7.90
CA LEU A 131 -1.83 -17.67 8.99
C LEU A 131 -1.44 -16.21 9.17
N HIS A 132 -2.28 -15.47 9.89
CA HIS A 132 -1.95 -14.14 10.37
C HIS A 132 -1.74 -14.16 11.88
N LEU A 133 -0.91 -13.24 12.38
CA LEU A 133 -0.75 -12.98 13.82
C LEU A 133 -1.29 -11.58 14.12
N TYR A 134 -2.59 -11.40 13.86
CA TYR A 134 -3.30 -10.12 13.96
C TYR A 134 -2.61 -8.95 13.23
N GLU A 135 -3.00 -7.74 13.58
CA GLU A 135 -2.53 -6.48 13.02
C GLU A 135 -1.79 -5.62 14.04
N ARG A 136 -0.95 -4.71 13.51
CA ARG A 136 -0.31 -3.62 14.26
C ARG A 136 -0.80 -2.28 13.73
N ASP A 137 -0.87 -1.30 14.63
CA ASP A 137 -1.04 0.11 14.26
C ASP A 137 0.30 0.83 14.35
N CYS A 138 0.80 1.27 13.20
CA CYS A 138 2.08 1.95 13.01
C CYS A 138 1.87 3.41 12.54
N SER A 139 0.74 4.03 12.92
CA SER A 139 0.33 5.36 12.47
C SER A 139 1.16 6.50 13.08
N ILE A 140 1.81 6.27 14.22
CA ILE A 140 2.64 7.27 14.89
C ILE A 140 3.98 7.34 14.16
N GLN A 141 4.07 8.29 13.22
CA GLN A 141 5.21 8.42 12.31
C GLN A 141 5.80 9.83 12.36
N ARG A 142 7.12 9.91 12.13
CA ARG A 142 7.83 11.18 11.89
C ARG A 142 8.53 11.09 10.55
N ARG A 143 8.21 12.00 9.63
CA ARG A 143 8.77 12.00 8.24
C ARG A 143 8.61 10.64 7.54
N HIS A 144 7.44 10.02 7.65
CA HIS A 144 7.11 8.71 7.06
C HIS A 144 7.92 7.52 7.62
N GLN A 145 8.54 7.68 8.79
CA GLN A 145 9.18 6.59 9.53
C GLN A 145 8.36 6.27 10.76
N LYS A 146 8.15 4.97 11.02
CA LYS A 146 7.46 4.46 12.22
C LYS A 146 8.27 4.82 13.47
N VAL A 147 7.57 5.29 14.51
CA VAL A 147 8.17 5.76 15.77
C VAL A 147 7.58 5.01 16.97
N VAL A 148 6.28 4.71 16.92
CA VAL A 148 5.59 3.91 17.93
C VAL A 148 4.60 2.99 17.23
N GLU A 149 4.67 1.72 17.59
CA GLU A 149 3.85 0.65 17.05
C GLU A 149 3.12 -0.06 18.19
N ILE A 150 1.84 -0.36 18.00
CA ILE A 150 1.00 -1.03 19.01
C ILE A 150 0.31 -2.25 18.41
N ALA A 151 0.12 -3.30 19.21
CA ALA A 151 -0.64 -4.50 18.85
C ALA A 151 -1.56 -4.91 20.02
N PRO A 152 -2.80 -5.35 19.74
CA PRO A 152 -3.50 -5.16 18.47
C PRO A 152 -3.79 -3.67 18.23
N ALA A 153 -4.26 -3.32 17.02
CA ALA A 153 -4.60 -1.93 16.71
C ALA A 153 -5.76 -1.45 17.61
N ALA A 154 -5.50 -0.41 18.42
CA ALA A 154 -6.50 0.18 19.31
C ALA A 154 -7.69 0.72 18.52
N HIS A 155 -8.90 0.59 19.05
CA HIS A 155 -10.14 1.11 18.43
C HIS A 155 -10.38 0.63 16.98
N LEU A 156 -9.85 -0.53 16.59
CA LEU A 156 -10.18 -1.16 15.32
C LEU A 156 -11.38 -2.09 15.49
N ASP A 157 -12.44 -1.84 14.71
CA ASP A 157 -13.63 -2.67 14.67
C ASP A 157 -13.28 -4.13 14.37
N SER A 158 -13.93 -5.08 15.04
CA SER A 158 -13.58 -6.51 14.93
C SER A 158 -13.91 -7.09 13.56
N GLN A 159 -14.97 -6.63 12.88
CA GLN A 159 -15.28 -7.04 11.51
C GLN A 159 -14.25 -6.48 10.54
N LEU A 160 -13.83 -5.23 10.73
CA LEU A 160 -12.78 -4.61 9.92
C LEU A 160 -11.44 -5.32 10.11
N ARG A 161 -11.06 -5.66 11.35
CA ARG A 161 -9.88 -6.48 11.65
C ARG A 161 -9.92 -7.80 10.90
N SER A 162 -11.05 -8.51 10.98
CA SER A 162 -11.21 -9.80 10.29
C SER A 162 -11.06 -9.66 8.78
N LYS A 163 -11.60 -8.59 8.18
CA LYS A 163 -11.43 -8.33 6.74
C LYS A 163 -9.97 -8.07 6.35
N LEU A 164 -9.28 -7.20 7.09
CA LEU A 164 -7.87 -6.88 6.89
C LEU A 164 -7.01 -8.14 6.94
N THR A 165 -7.18 -8.97 7.97
CA THR A 165 -6.36 -10.16 8.16
C THR A 165 -6.66 -11.25 7.14
N VAL A 166 -7.93 -11.45 6.78
CA VAL A 166 -8.33 -12.39 5.72
C VAL A 166 -7.76 -11.97 4.37
N ASP A 167 -7.79 -10.67 4.04
CA ASP A 167 -7.24 -10.16 2.79
C ASP A 167 -5.71 -10.29 2.74
N ALA A 168 -5.01 -10.03 3.85
CA ALA A 168 -3.57 -10.26 3.96
C ALA A 168 -3.19 -11.73 3.74
N VAL A 169 -3.91 -12.67 4.37
CA VAL A 169 -3.71 -14.12 4.18
C VAL A 169 -4.02 -14.53 2.74
N ARG A 170 -5.08 -13.98 2.14
CA ARG A 170 -5.44 -14.27 0.74
C ARG A 170 -4.36 -13.82 -0.22
N LEU A 171 -3.82 -12.61 -0.05
CA LEU A 171 -2.70 -12.10 -0.85
C LEU A 171 -1.46 -12.98 -0.70
N ALA A 172 -1.11 -13.34 0.53
CA ALA A 172 0.03 -14.21 0.81
C ALA A 172 -0.11 -15.60 0.18
N LYS A 173 -1.32 -16.21 0.24
CA LYS A 173 -1.60 -17.48 -0.44
C LYS A 173 -1.51 -17.37 -1.96
N GLN A 174 -2.01 -16.28 -2.55
CA GLN A 174 -1.97 -16.04 -3.99
C GLN A 174 -0.54 -16.09 -4.57
N VAL A 175 0.45 -15.66 -3.79
CA VAL A 175 1.86 -15.64 -4.22
C VAL A 175 2.68 -16.83 -3.72
N GLY A 176 2.06 -17.78 -2.98
CA GLY A 176 2.79 -18.89 -2.36
C GLY A 176 3.81 -18.39 -1.32
N TYR A 177 3.43 -17.43 -0.50
CA TYR A 177 4.31 -16.81 0.49
C TYR A 177 4.80 -17.83 1.53
N GLU A 178 6.09 -17.83 1.84
CA GLU A 178 6.73 -18.64 2.87
C GLU A 178 7.53 -17.75 3.84
N ASN A 179 7.77 -18.24 5.07
CA ASN A 179 8.43 -17.52 6.15
C ASN A 179 7.59 -16.32 6.66
N ALA A 180 8.22 -15.37 7.37
CA ALA A 180 7.56 -14.19 7.91
C ALA A 180 7.46 -13.05 6.89
N GLY A 181 6.35 -12.33 6.95
CA GLY A 181 6.11 -11.13 6.16
C GLY A 181 5.11 -10.21 6.81
N THR A 182 4.96 -9.01 6.28
CA THR A 182 3.91 -8.09 6.71
C THR A 182 3.24 -7.45 5.52
N VAL A 183 1.90 -7.43 5.53
CA VAL A 183 1.07 -6.75 4.52
C VAL A 183 0.62 -5.41 5.10
N GLU A 184 0.98 -4.31 4.44
CA GLU A 184 0.70 -2.94 4.92
C GLU A 184 -0.53 -2.33 4.22
N PHE A 185 -1.34 -1.62 5.00
CA PHE A 185 -2.57 -0.96 4.57
C PHE A 185 -2.67 0.48 5.09
N LEU A 186 -3.24 1.37 4.28
CA LEU A 186 -3.78 2.64 4.76
C LEU A 186 -5.25 2.44 5.12
N LEU A 187 -5.63 2.80 6.33
CA LEU A 187 -7.02 2.81 6.79
C LEU A 187 -7.51 4.25 6.91
N ASP A 188 -8.59 4.59 6.21
CA ASP A 188 -9.20 5.90 6.25
C ASP A 188 -10.18 6.09 7.43
N LYS A 189 -10.60 7.34 7.66
CA LYS A 189 -11.56 7.71 8.71
C LYS A 189 -12.96 7.11 8.54
N HIS A 190 -13.27 6.54 7.38
CA HIS A 190 -14.56 5.93 7.05
C HIS A 190 -14.51 4.39 7.15
N GLY A 191 -13.40 3.81 7.58
CA GLY A 191 -13.26 2.37 7.72
C GLY A 191 -12.89 1.65 6.41
N LYS A 192 -12.53 2.38 5.35
CA LYS A 192 -11.99 1.77 4.12
C LYS A 192 -10.48 1.63 4.23
N TYR A 193 -9.98 0.46 3.90
CA TYR A 193 -8.55 0.19 3.87
C TYR A 193 -8.05 -0.09 2.46
N TYR A 194 -6.76 0.16 2.24
CA TYR A 194 -6.12 0.04 0.93
C TYR A 194 -4.71 -0.51 1.11
N PHE A 195 -4.40 -1.60 0.40
CA PHE A 195 -3.07 -2.18 0.32
C PHE A 195 -2.05 -1.18 -0.21
N ILE A 196 -0.86 -1.21 0.39
CA ILE A 196 0.28 -0.36 0.03
C ILE A 196 1.43 -1.20 -0.49
N GLU A 197 1.90 -2.14 0.33
CA GLU A 197 3.08 -2.94 0.07
C GLU A 197 3.12 -4.20 0.94
N VAL A 198 3.99 -5.13 0.57
CA VAL A 198 4.36 -6.27 1.41
C VAL A 198 5.83 -6.12 1.78
N ASN A 199 6.12 -6.09 3.08
CA ASN A 199 7.49 -6.23 3.56
C ASN A 199 7.82 -7.72 3.62
N SER A 200 8.58 -8.20 2.62
CA SER A 200 8.89 -9.62 2.42
C SER A 200 10.00 -10.14 3.36
N ARG A 201 9.91 -9.79 4.65
CA ARG A 201 10.92 -9.98 5.70
C ARG A 201 10.32 -9.73 7.08
N LEU A 202 11.07 -10.08 8.14
CA LEU A 202 10.77 -9.64 9.50
C LEU A 202 10.88 -8.11 9.61
N GLN A 203 10.03 -7.52 10.47
CA GLN A 203 10.00 -6.09 10.78
C GLN A 203 10.48 -5.83 12.22
N VAL A 204 10.83 -4.58 12.53
CA VAL A 204 11.39 -4.20 13.84
C VAL A 204 10.36 -4.42 14.94
N GLU A 205 9.12 -4.07 14.62
CA GLU A 205 7.92 -4.09 15.45
C GLU A 205 7.25 -5.48 15.57
N HIS A 206 7.92 -6.57 15.18
CA HIS A 206 7.38 -7.93 15.37
C HIS A 206 7.14 -8.26 16.85
N THR A 207 7.93 -7.68 17.76
CA THR A 207 7.89 -7.95 19.20
C THR A 207 6.52 -7.68 19.83
N VAL A 208 5.82 -6.62 19.43
CA VAL A 208 4.47 -6.35 19.96
C VAL A 208 3.44 -7.38 19.51
N THR A 209 3.66 -8.03 18.36
CA THR A 209 2.83 -9.15 17.91
C THR A 209 3.10 -10.41 18.71
N GLU A 210 4.36 -10.71 19.02
CA GLU A 210 4.75 -11.84 19.86
C GLU A 210 4.06 -11.76 21.23
N GLU A 211 4.18 -10.61 21.93
CA GLU A 211 3.60 -10.38 23.26
C GLU A 211 2.08 -10.63 23.38
N ILE A 212 1.32 -10.56 22.28
CA ILE A 212 -0.14 -10.77 22.27
C ILE A 212 -0.56 -12.13 21.70
N THR A 213 0.39 -12.92 21.20
CA THR A 213 0.12 -14.21 20.53
C THR A 213 0.83 -15.41 21.15
N GLU A 214 1.59 -15.21 22.23
CA GLU A 214 2.10 -16.28 23.09
C GLU A 214 1.01 -17.11 23.79
#